data_AF-A0A9D5ETX7-F1
#
_entry.id   AF-A0A9D5ETX7-F1
#
_cell.length_a   1.000
_cell.length_b   1.000
_cell.length_c   1.000
_cell.angle_alpha   90.00
_cell.angle_beta   90.00
_cell.angle_gamma   90.00
#
_symmetry.space_group_name_H-M   'P 1'
#
loop_
_entity.id
_entity.type
_entity.pdbx_description
1 polymer ?
#
loop_
_entity_poly.entity_id
_entity_poly.type
_entity_poly.pdbx_seq_one_letter_code
_entity_poly.pdbx_strand_id
1 'polypeptide(L)'
;MQAERQADEARREERLRAIGRQLNEEADRRDAAAKAANQLPYSLSTARRARLFGRSDPNTDLILYAEAWARKIQMNMTIELVREAAKQPHTQPVVTVAIRSDGSVENVTFVSSSGVAAIDEGIERIVRSQASYPAFPPALARQYDVVEIRRTWHFDVAVRLY
;
A
#
# COMPACT_ATOMS: atom_id res chain seq x y z
N MET A 1 9.18 52.84 18.84
CA MET A 1 10.42 52.34 18.21
C MET A 1 10.77 50.88 18.55
N GLN A 2 10.98 50.46 19.81
CA GLN A 2 11.26 49.03 20.14
C GLN A 2 9.98 48.19 20.34
N ALA A 3 8.94 48.74 20.98
CA ALA A 3 7.67 48.04 21.21
C ALA A 3 6.88 47.75 19.92
N GLU A 4 6.96 48.63 18.92
CA GLU A 4 6.28 48.43 17.62
C GLU A 4 6.91 47.28 16.81
N ARG A 5 8.24 47.13 16.85
CA ARG A 5 8.94 46.02 16.19
C ARG A 5 8.59 44.67 16.82
N GLN A 6 8.46 44.62 18.14
CA GLN A 6 8.03 43.41 18.85
C GLN A 6 6.58 43.05 18.55
N ALA A 7 5.70 44.05 18.42
CA ALA A 7 4.29 43.84 18.05
C ALA A 7 4.12 43.38 16.59
N ASP A 8 4.99 43.83 15.68
CA ASP A 8 4.99 43.40 14.29
C ASP A 8 5.61 42.00 14.11
N GLU A 9 6.67 41.67 14.88
CA GLU A 9 7.24 40.32 14.94
C GLU A 9 6.23 39.31 15.49
N ALA A 10 5.51 39.64 16.56
CA ALA A 10 4.46 38.79 17.12
C ALA A 10 3.32 38.56 16.10
N ARG A 11 2.86 39.61 15.41
CA ARG A 11 1.83 39.49 14.35
C ARG A 11 2.31 38.66 13.17
N ARG A 12 3.59 38.78 12.79
CA ARG A 12 4.19 38.00 11.71
C ARG A 12 4.32 36.53 12.11
N GLU A 13 4.72 36.26 13.34
CA GLU A 13 4.85 34.91 13.88
C GLU A 13 3.48 34.22 14.01
N GLU A 14 2.47 34.94 14.49
CA GLU A 14 1.08 34.46 14.51
C GLU A 14 0.56 34.15 13.10
N ARG A 15 0.84 35.02 12.12
CA ARG A 15 0.45 34.81 10.72
C ARG A 15 1.14 33.58 10.13
N LEU A 16 2.43 33.38 10.40
CA LEU A 16 3.16 32.18 9.96
C LEU A 16 2.64 30.90 10.62
N ARG A 17 2.32 30.94 11.91
CA ARG A 17 1.72 29.80 12.63
C ARG A 17 0.30 29.49 12.12
N ALA A 18 -0.49 30.52 11.80
CA ALA A 18 -1.81 30.36 11.20
C ALA A 18 -1.72 29.71 9.81
N ILE A 19 -0.78 30.15 8.97
CA ILE A 19 -0.50 29.54 7.66
C ILE A 19 -0.06 28.08 7.83
N GLY A 20 0.83 27.78 8.77
CA GLY A 20 1.28 26.41 9.05
C GLY A 20 0.14 25.47 9.47
N ARG A 21 -0.77 25.93 10.35
CA ARG A 21 -1.96 25.16 10.73
C ARG A 21 -2.88 24.89 9.53
N GLN A 22 -3.14 25.94 8.73
CA GLN A 22 -3.99 25.81 7.55
C GLN A 22 -3.43 24.81 6.53
N LEU A 23 -2.11 24.82 6.31
CA LEU A 23 -1.44 23.86 5.42
C LEU A 23 -1.52 22.42 5.94
N ASN A 24 -1.38 22.21 7.26
CA ASN A 24 -1.52 20.89 7.85
C ASN A 24 -2.96 20.36 7.72
N GLU A 25 -3.95 21.19 8.01
CA GLU A 25 -5.37 20.85 7.85
C GLU A 25 -5.75 20.55 6.38
N GLU A 26 -5.07 21.18 5.42
CA GLU A 26 -5.25 20.88 4.00
C GLU A 26 -4.61 19.55 3.61
N ALA A 27 -3.41 19.25 4.12
CA ALA A 27 -2.77 17.95 3.94
C ALA A 27 -3.62 16.82 4.54
N ASP A 28 -4.10 16.99 5.79
CA ASP A 28 -4.96 16.03 6.46
C ASP A 28 -6.27 15.79 5.69
N ARG A 29 -6.86 16.85 5.12
CA ARG A 29 -8.07 16.74 4.28
C ARG A 29 -7.80 16.02 2.96
N ARG A 30 -6.66 16.27 2.31
CA ARG A 30 -6.27 15.55 1.09
C ARG A 30 -6.04 14.08 1.38
N ASP A 31 -5.38 13.76 2.48
CA ASP A 31 -5.16 12.39 2.93
C ASP A 31 -6.49 11.70 3.29
N ALA A 32 -7.40 12.41 3.96
CA ALA A 32 -8.73 11.89 4.28
C ALA A 32 -9.57 11.65 3.02
N ALA A 33 -9.56 12.57 2.06
CA ALA A 33 -10.24 12.42 0.77
C ALA A 33 -9.66 11.26 -0.05
N ALA A 34 -8.33 11.10 -0.06
CA ALA A 34 -7.65 9.97 -0.69
C ALA A 34 -8.06 8.63 -0.03
N LYS A 35 -8.11 8.58 1.31
CA LYS A 35 -8.59 7.42 2.05
C LYS A 35 -10.06 7.09 1.76
N ALA A 36 -10.93 8.10 1.65
CA ALA A 36 -12.35 7.91 1.34
C ALA A 36 -12.56 7.40 -0.10
N ALA A 37 -11.80 7.91 -1.07
CA ALA A 37 -11.81 7.38 -2.43
C ALA A 37 -11.36 5.91 -2.50
N ASN A 38 -10.47 5.51 -1.60
CA ASN A 38 -10.01 4.13 -1.43
C ASN A 38 -11.10 3.18 -0.87
N GLN A 39 -12.17 3.71 -0.26
CA GLN A 39 -13.26 2.94 0.34
C GLN A 39 -14.44 2.72 -0.63
N LEU A 40 -14.41 3.31 -1.83
CA LEU A 40 -15.46 3.08 -2.82
C LEU A 40 -15.49 1.59 -3.21
N PRO A 41 -16.68 0.96 -3.23
CA PRO A 41 -16.78 -0.42 -3.69
C PRO A 41 -16.29 -0.53 -5.13
N TYR A 42 -15.68 -1.67 -5.46
CA TYR A 42 -15.02 -1.93 -6.74
C TYR A 42 -15.85 -1.53 -7.97
N SER A 43 -17.17 -1.77 -7.91
CA SER A 43 -18.14 -1.47 -8.96
C SER A 43 -18.33 0.02 -9.26
N LEU A 44 -18.02 0.90 -8.30
CA LEU A 44 -18.13 2.36 -8.44
C LEU A 44 -16.78 3.04 -8.67
N SER A 45 -15.68 2.27 -8.68
CA SER A 45 -14.34 2.81 -8.88
C SER A 45 -14.11 3.13 -10.35
N THR A 46 -13.79 4.39 -10.66
CA THR A 46 -13.38 4.83 -12.01
C THR A 46 -11.88 4.64 -12.27
N ALA A 47 -11.16 3.99 -11.35
CA ALA A 47 -9.71 3.80 -11.44
C ALA A 47 -9.34 2.86 -12.60
N ARG A 48 -8.30 3.22 -13.36
CA ARG A 48 -7.74 2.38 -14.42
C ARG A 48 -6.94 1.25 -13.78
N ARG A 49 -7.47 0.04 -13.83
CA ARG A 49 -6.93 -1.14 -13.13
C ARG A 49 -6.23 -2.10 -14.08
N ALA A 50 -4.99 -2.45 -13.74
CA ALA A 50 -4.31 -3.60 -14.32
C ALA A 50 -4.42 -4.81 -13.41
N ARG A 51 -4.50 -6.01 -13.98
CA ARG A 51 -4.52 -7.27 -13.24
C ARG A 51 -3.39 -8.16 -13.73
N LEU A 52 -2.49 -8.52 -12.82
CA LEU A 52 -1.40 -9.45 -13.12
C LEU A 52 -1.62 -10.76 -12.37
N PHE A 53 -2.15 -11.75 -13.09
CA PHE A 53 -2.33 -13.11 -12.60
C PHE A 53 -1.16 -13.96 -13.09
N GLY A 54 -0.35 -14.47 -12.17
CA GLY A 54 0.93 -15.09 -12.53
C GLY A 54 1.98 -14.04 -12.92
N ARG A 55 2.89 -14.38 -13.84
CA ARG A 55 4.12 -13.58 -14.07
C ARG A 55 4.29 -13.06 -15.50
N SER A 56 3.30 -13.21 -16.36
CA SER A 56 3.36 -12.80 -17.76
C SER A 56 2.28 -11.76 -18.07
N ASP A 57 2.68 -10.70 -18.75
CA ASP A 57 1.81 -9.67 -19.31
C ASP A 57 2.57 -8.96 -20.46
N PRO A 58 1.89 -8.45 -21.50
CA PRO A 58 2.55 -7.65 -22.53
C PRO A 58 3.22 -6.37 -22.01
N ASN A 59 2.77 -5.85 -20.86
CA ASN A 59 3.32 -4.66 -20.24
C ASN A 59 4.52 -5.00 -19.33
N THR A 60 5.73 -4.72 -19.81
CA THR A 60 6.97 -4.95 -19.07
C THR A 60 7.06 -4.16 -17.76
N ASP A 61 6.58 -2.90 -17.73
CA ASP A 61 6.60 -2.09 -16.50
C ASP A 61 5.75 -2.71 -15.40
N LEU A 62 4.60 -3.29 -15.77
CA LEU A 62 3.71 -4.01 -14.86
C LEU A 62 4.40 -5.24 -14.25
N ILE A 63 5.08 -6.04 -15.08
CA ILE A 63 5.85 -7.21 -14.63
C ILE A 63 6.94 -6.77 -13.66
N LEU A 64 7.78 -5.81 -14.05
CA LEU A 64 8.91 -5.33 -13.24
C LEU A 64 8.44 -4.78 -11.89
N TYR A 65 7.34 -4.03 -11.88
CA TYR A 65 6.75 -3.52 -10.65
C TYR A 65 6.29 -4.66 -9.74
N ALA A 66 5.56 -5.64 -10.28
CA ALA A 66 5.08 -6.76 -9.51
C ALA A 66 6.20 -7.67 -8.97
N GLU A 67 7.29 -7.83 -9.73
CA GLU A 67 8.49 -8.55 -9.27
C GLU A 67 9.22 -7.79 -8.17
N ALA A 68 9.34 -6.46 -8.27
CA ALA A 68 9.92 -5.63 -7.21
C ALA A 68 9.09 -5.71 -5.92
N TRP A 69 7.76 -5.63 -6.04
CA TRP A 69 6.84 -5.84 -4.92
C TRP A 69 7.02 -7.24 -4.30
N ALA A 70 7.03 -8.29 -5.12
CA ALA A 70 7.18 -9.65 -4.63
C ALA A 70 8.53 -9.87 -3.93
N ARG A 71 9.62 -9.34 -4.50
CA ARG A 71 10.95 -9.38 -3.85
C ARG A 71 10.95 -8.69 -2.50
N LYS A 72 10.30 -7.52 -2.38
CA LYS A 72 10.20 -6.79 -1.10
C LYS A 72 9.46 -7.62 -0.04
N ILE A 73 8.37 -8.30 -0.42
CA ILE A 73 7.67 -9.23 0.49
C ILE A 73 8.57 -10.40 0.90
N GLN A 74 9.25 -11.04 -0.05
CA GLN A 74 10.07 -12.22 0.21
C GLN A 74 11.33 -11.93 1.03
N MET A 75 11.86 -10.70 0.96
CA MET A 75 13.00 -10.25 1.78
C MET A 75 12.59 -9.83 3.20
N ASN A 76 11.29 -9.80 3.50
CA ASN A 76 10.79 -9.38 4.79
C ASN A 76 11.03 -10.47 5.86
N MET A 77 11.70 -10.09 6.96
CA MET A 77 11.93 -10.96 8.12
C MET A 77 10.68 -11.18 8.99
N THR A 78 9.54 -10.56 8.63
CA THR A 78 8.26 -10.68 9.35
C THR A 78 7.59 -12.06 9.19
N ILE A 79 8.28 -13.06 8.63
CA ILE A 79 7.79 -14.45 8.62
C ILE A 79 7.45 -14.96 10.02
N GLU A 80 8.07 -14.43 11.06
CA GLU A 80 7.78 -14.84 12.44
C GLU A 80 6.30 -14.67 12.81
N LEU A 81 5.58 -13.72 12.18
CA LEU A 81 4.14 -13.56 12.40
C LEU A 81 3.32 -14.77 11.96
N VAL A 82 3.79 -15.52 10.97
CA VAL A 82 3.08 -16.65 10.38
C VAL A 82 3.76 -17.99 10.64
N ARG A 83 5.02 -17.99 11.11
CA ARG A 83 5.85 -19.20 11.28
C ARG A 83 5.17 -20.25 12.15
N GLU A 84 4.72 -19.87 13.33
CA GLU A 84 4.08 -20.80 14.27
C GLU A 84 2.75 -21.32 13.71
N ALA A 85 1.94 -20.43 13.13
CA ALA A 85 0.67 -20.78 12.51
C ALA A 85 0.85 -21.66 11.26
N ALA A 86 1.97 -21.55 10.54
CA ALA A 86 2.27 -22.36 9.37
C ALA A 86 2.73 -23.79 9.72
N LYS A 87 3.00 -24.11 10.99
CA LYS A 87 3.35 -25.48 11.40
C LYS A 87 2.16 -26.44 11.37
N GLN A 88 0.94 -25.94 11.53
CA GLN A 88 -0.26 -26.74 11.41
C GLN A 88 -0.66 -26.92 9.93
N PRO A 89 -1.46 -27.96 9.61
CA PRO A 89 -1.98 -28.16 8.26
C PRO A 89 -2.73 -26.92 7.77
N HIS A 90 -2.33 -26.44 6.59
CA HIS A 90 -2.94 -25.30 5.92
C HIS A 90 -2.82 -25.47 4.40
N THR A 91 -3.68 -24.77 3.68
CA THR A 91 -3.58 -24.64 2.22
C THR A 91 -2.75 -23.41 1.86
N GLN A 92 -2.18 -23.39 0.66
CA GLN A 92 -1.46 -22.22 0.18
C GLN A 92 -2.47 -21.15 -0.27
N PRO A 93 -2.58 -20.00 0.43
CA PRO A 93 -3.57 -19.02 0.06
C PRO A 93 -3.20 -18.34 -1.25
N VAL A 94 -4.22 -18.05 -2.05
CA VAL A 94 -4.10 -17.24 -3.27
C VAL A 94 -4.62 -15.86 -2.95
N VAL A 95 -3.75 -14.86 -3.01
CA VAL A 95 -4.06 -13.51 -2.53
C VAL A 95 -3.83 -12.51 -3.64
N THR A 96 -4.78 -11.59 -3.81
CA THR A 96 -4.67 -10.43 -4.69
C THR A 96 -4.41 -9.19 -3.84
N VAL A 97 -3.32 -8.49 -4.11
CA VAL A 97 -2.99 -7.21 -3.47
C VAL A 97 -3.16 -6.10 -4.49
N ALA A 98 -4.04 -5.15 -4.19
CA ALA A 98 -4.28 -3.95 -4.98
C ALA A 98 -3.40 -2.81 -4.45
N ILE A 99 -2.52 -2.30 -5.31
CA ILE A 99 -1.58 -1.22 -4.98
C ILE A 99 -1.91 -0.03 -5.88
N ARG A 100 -1.94 1.17 -5.31
CA ARG A 100 -2.20 2.41 -6.05
C ARG A 100 -0.93 2.97 -6.67
N SER A 101 -1.10 3.90 -7.60
CA SER A 101 0.02 4.56 -8.29
C SER A 101 1.01 5.28 -7.37
N ASP A 102 0.59 5.68 -6.17
CA ASP A 102 1.43 6.29 -5.14
C ASP A 102 2.19 5.27 -4.27
N GLY A 103 1.97 3.96 -4.49
CA GLY A 103 2.57 2.87 -3.73
C GLY A 103 1.79 2.47 -2.47
N SER A 104 0.66 3.10 -2.19
CA SER A 104 -0.23 2.71 -1.08
C SER A 104 -0.99 1.43 -1.39
N VAL A 105 -1.26 0.63 -0.35
CA VAL A 105 -2.12 -0.56 -0.49
C VAL A 105 -3.58 -0.12 -0.44
N GLU A 106 -4.30 -0.36 -1.54
CA GLU A 106 -5.74 -0.15 -1.61
C GLU A 106 -6.49 -1.28 -0.90
N ASN A 107 -6.20 -2.53 -1.27
CA ASN A 107 -6.89 -3.68 -0.69
C ASN A 107 -6.05 -4.96 -0.73
N VAL A 108 -6.39 -5.91 0.14
CA VAL A 108 -5.89 -7.28 0.15
C VAL A 108 -7.09 -8.21 0.10
N THR A 109 -7.15 -9.10 -0.88
CA THR A 109 -8.30 -10.00 -1.08
C THR A 109 -7.83 -11.43 -1.26
N PHE A 110 -8.41 -12.33 -0.46
CA PHE A 110 -8.16 -13.77 -0.57
C PHE A 110 -9.07 -14.37 -1.62
N VAL A 111 -8.46 -14.88 -2.70
CA VAL A 111 -9.13 -15.72 -3.70
C VAL A 111 -9.33 -17.13 -3.13
N SER A 112 -8.34 -17.60 -2.37
CA SER A 112 -8.44 -18.79 -1.52
C SER A 112 -7.74 -18.48 -0.20
N SER A 113 -8.44 -18.73 0.91
CA SER A 113 -7.88 -18.65 2.27
C SER A 113 -6.91 -19.80 2.51
N SER A 114 -6.01 -19.65 3.49
CA SER A 114 -5.15 -20.74 3.97
C SER A 114 -5.93 -21.80 4.76
N GLY A 115 -7.13 -21.45 5.25
CA GLY A 115 -7.88 -22.23 6.23
C GLY A 115 -7.45 -21.99 7.68
N VAL A 116 -6.49 -21.09 7.92
CA VAL A 116 -5.96 -20.74 9.25
C VAL A 116 -5.98 -19.22 9.41
N ALA A 117 -6.86 -18.71 10.27
CA ALA A 117 -7.04 -17.27 10.46
C ALA A 117 -5.74 -16.54 10.79
N ALA A 118 -4.88 -17.12 11.65
CA ALA A 118 -3.60 -16.53 12.02
C ALA A 118 -2.63 -16.38 10.81
N ILE A 119 -2.70 -17.26 9.82
CA ILE A 119 -1.92 -17.13 8.58
C ILE A 119 -2.48 -15.99 7.72
N ASP A 120 -3.80 -15.95 7.55
CA ASP A 120 -4.47 -14.94 6.71
C ASP A 120 -4.28 -13.53 7.29
N GLU A 121 -4.47 -13.35 8.61
CA GLU A 121 -4.19 -12.10 9.32
C GLU A 121 -2.70 -11.71 9.23
N GLY A 122 -1.81 -12.70 9.32
CA GLY A 122 -0.38 -12.51 9.17
C GLY A 122 0.00 -12.00 7.78
N ILE A 123 -0.63 -12.52 6.72
CA ILE A 123 -0.45 -12.03 5.33
C ILE A 123 -0.85 -10.57 5.22
N GLU A 124 -2.04 -10.21 5.71
CA GLU A 124 -2.49 -8.82 5.67
C GLU A 124 -1.52 -7.89 6.40
N ARG A 125 -1.02 -8.32 7.57
CA ARG A 125 -0.06 -7.57 8.36
C ARG A 125 1.30 -7.45 7.68
N ILE A 126 1.77 -8.51 7.01
CA ILE A 126 2.99 -8.48 6.20
C ILE A 126 2.86 -7.45 5.07
N VAL A 127 1.75 -7.48 4.32
CA VAL A 127 1.50 -6.52 3.23
C VAL A 127 1.42 -5.09 3.75
N ARG A 128 0.64 -4.86 4.83
CA ARG A 128 0.44 -3.51 5.38
C ARG A 128 1.67 -2.96 6.08
N SER A 129 2.46 -3.78 6.76
CA SER A 129 3.74 -3.33 7.38
C SER A 129 4.77 -2.89 6.34
N GLN A 130 4.60 -3.32 5.09
CA GLN A 130 5.45 -2.97 3.96
C GLN A 130 4.84 -1.89 3.06
N ALA A 131 3.69 -1.30 3.43
CA ALA A 131 2.82 -0.45 2.59
C ALA A 131 3.41 0.90 2.14
N SER A 132 4.73 1.10 2.30
CA SER A 132 5.49 2.11 1.55
C SER A 132 6.15 1.41 0.37
N TYR A 133 5.34 0.96 -0.60
CA TYR A 133 5.89 0.45 -1.85
C TYR A 133 6.35 1.60 -2.73
N PRO A 134 7.31 1.38 -3.65
CA PRO A 134 7.66 2.39 -4.62
C PRO A 134 6.41 2.86 -5.36
N ALA A 135 6.31 4.17 -5.60
CA ALA A 135 5.32 4.70 -6.54
C ALA A 135 5.52 4.08 -7.92
N PHE A 136 4.46 4.05 -8.72
CA PHE A 136 4.53 3.49 -10.07
C PHE A 136 5.53 4.28 -10.92
N PRO A 137 6.37 3.61 -11.73
CA PRO A 137 7.15 4.29 -12.75
C PRO A 137 6.25 5.14 -13.65
N PRO A 138 6.72 6.29 -14.17
CA PRO A 138 5.87 7.19 -14.96
C PRO A 138 5.16 6.51 -16.14
N ALA A 139 5.78 5.53 -16.78
CA ALA A 139 5.17 4.76 -17.87
C ALA A 139 3.97 3.91 -17.41
N LEU A 140 4.05 3.34 -16.21
CA LEU A 140 2.98 2.55 -15.61
C LEU A 140 1.86 3.45 -15.07
N ALA A 141 2.22 4.53 -14.35
CA ALA A 141 1.27 5.50 -13.79
C ALA A 141 0.43 6.22 -14.87
N ARG A 142 0.99 6.40 -16.07
CA ARG A 142 0.24 6.93 -17.22
C ARG A 142 -0.87 6.00 -17.69
N GLN A 143 -0.76 4.69 -17.45
CA GLN A 143 -1.72 3.70 -17.91
C GLN A 143 -2.69 3.27 -16.82
N TYR A 144 -2.20 3.14 -15.58
CA TYR A 144 -2.94 2.54 -14.48
C TYR A 144 -2.83 3.38 -13.22
N ASP A 145 -3.97 3.48 -12.54
CA ASP A 145 -4.09 4.09 -11.21
C ASP A 145 -3.94 3.03 -10.11
N VAL A 146 -4.24 1.77 -10.43
CA VAL A 146 -4.16 0.63 -9.51
C VAL A 146 -3.66 -0.62 -10.25
N VAL A 147 -2.80 -1.38 -9.58
CA VAL A 147 -2.31 -2.69 -10.04
C VAL A 147 -2.73 -3.76 -9.03
N GLU A 148 -3.42 -4.78 -9.52
CA GLU A 148 -3.84 -5.97 -8.76
C GLU A 148 -2.87 -7.12 -9.03
N ILE A 149 -2.03 -7.45 -8.04
CA ILE A 149 -1.03 -8.52 -8.14
C ILE A 149 -1.58 -9.75 -7.43
N ARG A 150 -1.79 -10.85 -8.17
CA ARG A 150 -2.24 -12.12 -7.59
C ARG A 150 -1.09 -13.11 -7.48
N ARG A 151 -0.83 -13.63 -6.28
CA ARG A 151 0.19 -14.64 -6.04
C ARG A 151 -0.32 -15.75 -5.15
N THR A 152 0.24 -16.95 -5.34
CA THR A 152 0.12 -18.03 -4.38
C THR A 152 1.20 -17.87 -3.32
N TRP A 153 0.79 -17.79 -2.06
CA TRP A 153 1.70 -17.61 -0.93
C TRP A 153 2.10 -18.96 -0.36
N HIS A 154 3.40 -19.15 -0.21
CA HIS A 154 3.98 -20.31 0.45
C HIS A 154 4.76 -19.86 1.68
N PHE A 155 4.59 -20.60 2.77
CA PHE A 155 5.27 -20.37 4.04
C PHE A 155 6.16 -21.57 4.34
N ASP A 156 7.48 -21.37 4.27
CA ASP A 156 8.47 -22.34 4.72
C ASP A 156 9.43 -21.71 5.75
N VAL A 157 10.75 -21.85 5.57
CA VAL A 157 11.74 -21.03 6.28
C VAL A 157 11.62 -19.54 5.93
N ALA A 158 11.02 -19.21 4.77
CA ALA A 158 10.77 -17.88 4.24
C ALA A 158 9.39 -17.78 3.57
N VAL A 159 8.94 -16.56 3.27
CA VAL A 159 7.75 -16.33 2.46
C VAL A 159 8.17 -16.41 0.99
N ARG A 160 7.46 -17.20 0.18
CA ARG A 160 7.65 -17.27 -1.28
C ARG A 160 6.34 -16.99 -2.00
N LEU A 161 6.42 -16.19 -3.06
CA LEU A 161 5.29 -15.82 -3.89
C LEU A 161 5.45 -16.40 -5.28
N TYR A 162 4.45 -17.17 -5.74
CA TYR A 162 4.44 -17.77 -7.07
C TYR A 162 3.45 -17.04 -7.99
#